data_AF-A0A3N5FT03-F1
#
_entry.id   AF-A0A3N5FT03-F1
#
_cell.length_a   1.000
_cell.length_b   1.000
_cell.length_c   1.000
_cell.angle_alpha   90.00
_cell.angle_beta   90.00
_cell.angle_gamma   90.00
#
_symmetry.space_group_name_H-M   'P 1'
#
loop_
_entity.id
_entity.type
_entity.pdbx_description
1 polymer ?
#
loop_
_entity_poly.entity_id
_entity_poly.type
_entity_poly.pdbx_seq_one_letter_code
_entity_poly.pdbx_strand_id
1 'polypeptide(L)'
;PVFIQSFESANLQYLRTRTRLPLVQLLDDGALVYDDSGAVVRVSIPQYADQRGGEPPQSLADVARYASAIGPWKRQILRDVGAPLLLGTSLIEQAHAAGLRVHTYTFRNEPATLAPQYGNDPLKEYRQFYDMGVDGVFTDFADTALAARKEADKTRAAKDHKKEAQ
;
A
#
# COMPACT_ATOMS: atom_id res chain seq x y z
N PRO A 1 11.71 -2.98 -14.24
CA PRO A 1 10.51 -3.85 -14.32
C PRO A 1 9.32 -3.03 -14.82
N VAL A 2 8.33 -3.66 -15.48
CA VAL A 2 7.12 -2.99 -15.97
C VAL A 2 5.92 -3.50 -15.18
N PHE A 3 5.06 -2.59 -14.72
CA PHE A 3 3.80 -2.88 -14.03
C PHE A 3 2.64 -2.23 -14.78
N ILE A 4 1.46 -2.86 -14.76
CA ILE A 4 0.21 -2.23 -15.20
C ILE A 4 -0.67 -2.03 -13.97
N GLN A 5 -1.21 -0.83 -13.81
CA GLN A 5 -2.03 -0.46 -12.66
C GLN A 5 -3.34 0.16 -13.09
N SER A 6 -4.40 -0.06 -12.32
CA SER A 6 -5.74 0.46 -12.58
C SER A 6 -6.53 0.53 -11.28
N PHE A 7 -7.41 1.52 -11.16
CA PHE A 7 -8.46 1.53 -10.13
C PHE A 7 -9.57 0.54 -10.45
N GLU A 8 -9.84 0.31 -11.74
CA GLU A 8 -10.90 -0.59 -12.18
C GLU A 8 -10.42 -2.04 -12.22
N SER A 9 -11.05 -2.89 -11.41
CA SER A 9 -10.70 -4.30 -11.26
C SER A 9 -11.05 -5.13 -12.51
N ALA A 10 -12.13 -4.80 -13.22
CA ALA A 10 -12.52 -5.47 -14.46
C ALA A 10 -11.40 -5.44 -15.52
N ASN A 11 -10.76 -4.28 -15.70
CA ASN A 11 -9.61 -4.12 -16.59
C ASN A 11 -8.45 -5.05 -16.22
N LEU A 12 -8.13 -5.16 -14.92
CA LEU A 12 -7.02 -5.98 -14.46
C LEU A 12 -7.35 -7.47 -14.56
N GLN A 13 -8.58 -7.86 -14.25
CA GLN A 13 -9.06 -9.23 -14.45
C GLN A 13 -8.99 -9.63 -15.92
N TYR A 14 -9.44 -8.76 -16.83
CA TYR A 14 -9.29 -8.96 -18.27
C TYR A 14 -7.82 -9.09 -18.66
N LEU A 15 -6.97 -8.14 -18.28
CA LEU A 15 -5.54 -8.14 -18.61
C LEU A 15 -4.79 -9.34 -18.06
N ARG A 16 -5.22 -9.89 -16.91
CA ARG A 16 -4.61 -11.12 -16.36
C ARG A 16 -4.69 -12.29 -17.33
N THR A 17 -5.71 -12.33 -18.20
CA THR A 17 -5.85 -13.35 -19.24
C THR A 17 -5.04 -13.06 -20.51
N ARG A 18 -4.48 -11.84 -20.63
CA ARG A 18 -3.83 -11.32 -21.85
C ARG A 18 -2.33 -11.10 -21.69
N THR A 19 -1.83 -10.98 -20.47
CA THR A 19 -0.41 -10.72 -20.20
C THR A 19 0.09 -11.42 -18.93
N ARG A 20 1.40 -11.64 -18.86
CA ARG A 20 2.11 -12.13 -17.67
C ARG A 20 2.74 -11.01 -16.85
N LEU A 21 2.61 -9.75 -17.29
CA LEU A 21 3.14 -8.62 -16.54
C LEU A 21 2.45 -8.52 -15.16
N PRO A 22 3.18 -8.10 -14.11
CA PRO A 22 2.59 -7.90 -12.79
C PRO A 22 1.55 -6.77 -12.85
N LEU A 23 0.37 -7.07 -12.30
CA LEU A 23 -0.76 -6.14 -12.22
C LEU A 23 -0.86 -5.57 -10.81
N VAL A 24 -1.25 -4.31 -10.70
CA VAL A 24 -1.42 -3.58 -9.43
C VAL A 24 -2.83 -3.02 -9.34
N GLN A 25 -3.59 -3.48 -8.35
CA GLN A 25 -4.92 -2.94 -8.06
C GLN A 25 -4.78 -1.66 -7.23
N LEU A 26 -5.18 -0.52 -7.80
CA LEU A 26 -5.20 0.74 -7.07
C LEU A 26 -6.46 0.81 -6.19
N LEU A 27 -6.31 1.34 -4.97
CA LEU A 27 -7.39 1.44 -3.99
C LEU A 27 -7.52 2.90 -3.55
N ASP A 28 -8.72 3.45 -3.72
CA ASP A 28 -9.06 4.79 -3.26
C ASP A 28 -9.84 4.74 -1.94
N ASP A 29 -10.09 5.90 -1.34
CA ASP A 29 -10.82 6.01 -0.07
C ASP A 29 -12.18 5.28 -0.14
N GLY A 30 -12.50 4.53 0.93
CA GLY A 30 -13.68 3.66 0.98
C GLY A 30 -13.57 2.32 0.24
N ALA A 31 -12.47 2.05 -0.49
CA ALA A 31 -12.29 0.74 -1.15
C ALA A 31 -12.03 -0.42 -0.19
N LEU A 32 -11.68 -0.14 1.06
CA LEU A 32 -11.43 -1.12 2.10
C LEU A 32 -12.38 -0.88 3.27
N VAL A 33 -13.04 -1.95 3.71
CA VAL A 33 -13.92 -1.95 4.87
C VAL A 33 -13.26 -2.80 5.94
N TYR A 34 -13.14 -2.20 7.12
CA TYR A 34 -12.51 -2.80 8.28
C TYR A 34 -13.56 -3.15 9.33
N ASP A 35 -13.31 -4.19 10.13
CA ASP A 35 -14.01 -4.41 11.38
C ASP A 35 -13.34 -3.65 12.54
N ASP A 36 -13.89 -3.80 13.75
CA ASP A 36 -13.39 -3.15 14.98
C ASP A 36 -11.96 -3.61 15.37
N SER A 37 -11.47 -4.72 14.80
CA SER A 37 -10.10 -5.21 15.02
C SER A 37 -9.09 -4.64 14.02
N GLY A 38 -9.56 -3.88 13.02
CA GLY A 38 -8.74 -3.37 11.92
C GLY A 38 -8.48 -4.41 10.83
N ALA A 39 -9.19 -5.54 10.83
CA ALA A 39 -9.11 -6.54 9.77
C ALA A 39 -9.93 -6.10 8.55
N VAL A 40 -9.37 -6.26 7.34
CA VAL A 40 -10.09 -6.02 6.09
C VAL A 40 -11.13 -7.12 5.90
N VAL A 41 -12.38 -6.80 6.21
CA VAL A 41 -13.50 -7.73 6.05
C VAL A 41 -14.13 -7.66 4.66
N ARG A 42 -13.93 -6.54 3.95
CA ARG A 42 -14.44 -6.39 2.58
C ARG A 42 -13.59 -5.44 1.75
N VAL A 43 -13.37 -5.82 0.50
CA VAL A 43 -12.89 -4.94 -0.57
C VAL A 43 -14.08 -4.46 -1.38
N SER A 44 -14.14 -3.15 -1.66
CA SER A 44 -15.27 -2.48 -2.30
C SER A 44 -14.75 -1.52 -3.38
N ILE A 45 -14.18 -2.09 -4.44
CA ILE A 45 -13.66 -1.30 -5.57
C ILE A 45 -14.83 -0.82 -6.44
N PRO A 46 -15.00 0.50 -6.66
CA PRO A 46 -16.00 1.01 -7.58
C PRO A 46 -15.79 0.42 -8.98
N GLN A 47 -16.86 -0.08 -9.60
CA GLN A 47 -16.85 -0.48 -10.99
C GLN A 47 -17.37 0.67 -11.86
N TYR A 48 -16.52 1.21 -12.73
CA TYR A 48 -16.86 2.35 -13.56
C TYR A 48 -17.39 1.87 -14.91
N ALA A 49 -18.61 1.33 -14.90
CA ALA A 49 -19.37 0.95 -16.10
C ALA A 49 -18.68 -0.02 -17.09
N ASP A 50 -17.52 -0.59 -16.76
CA ASP A 50 -16.85 -1.56 -17.61
C ASP A 50 -17.54 -2.92 -17.57
N GLN A 51 -18.21 -3.26 -18.68
CA GLN A 51 -18.93 -4.52 -18.88
C GLN A 51 -18.04 -5.65 -19.42
N ARG A 52 -16.72 -5.45 -19.55
CA ARG A 52 -15.78 -6.51 -19.99
C ARG A 52 -15.72 -7.70 -19.04
N GLY A 53 -16.33 -7.57 -17.85
CA GLY A 53 -16.61 -8.67 -16.93
C GLY A 53 -15.61 -8.82 -15.80
N GLY A 54 -15.99 -9.65 -14.83
CA GLY A 54 -15.23 -9.93 -13.61
C GLY A 54 -16.07 -9.66 -12.36
N GLU A 55 -16.22 -10.67 -11.51
CA GLU A 55 -16.87 -10.47 -10.21
C GLU A 55 -16.10 -9.40 -9.42
N PRO A 56 -16.77 -8.39 -8.84
CA PRO A 56 -16.12 -7.45 -7.97
C PRO A 56 -15.38 -8.21 -6.86
N PRO A 57 -14.08 -7.97 -6.65
CA PRO A 57 -13.35 -8.63 -5.57
C PRO A 57 -13.98 -8.26 -4.23
N GLN A 58 -14.23 -9.26 -3.39
CA GLN A 58 -14.85 -9.05 -2.09
C GLN A 58 -13.81 -9.08 -0.96
N SER A 59 -12.61 -9.60 -1.25
CA SER A 59 -11.52 -9.77 -0.29
C SER A 59 -10.15 -9.49 -0.93
N LEU A 60 -9.11 -9.33 -0.10
CA LEU A 60 -7.73 -9.28 -0.58
C LEU A 60 -7.32 -10.58 -1.30
N ALA A 61 -7.86 -11.73 -0.88
CA ALA A 61 -7.62 -13.01 -1.54
C ALA A 61 -8.20 -13.04 -2.97
N ASP A 62 -9.35 -12.40 -3.22
CA ASP A 62 -9.88 -12.26 -4.57
C ASP A 62 -9.00 -11.35 -5.43
N VAL A 63 -8.48 -10.26 -4.85
CA VAL A 63 -7.52 -9.37 -5.53
C VAL A 63 -6.26 -10.14 -5.93
N ALA A 64 -5.73 -11.00 -5.06
CA ALA A 64 -4.55 -11.82 -5.31
C ALA A 64 -4.70 -12.81 -6.49
N ARG A 65 -5.93 -13.14 -6.91
CA ARG A 65 -6.16 -14.00 -8.08
C ARG A 65 -5.74 -13.35 -9.39
N TYR A 66 -5.76 -12.01 -9.47
CA TYR A 66 -5.44 -11.27 -10.69
C TYR A 66 -4.30 -10.25 -10.54
N ALA A 67 -4.08 -9.71 -9.35
CA ALA A 67 -3.03 -8.73 -9.07
C ALA A 67 -1.87 -9.35 -8.28
N SER A 68 -0.68 -8.77 -8.43
CA SER A 68 0.52 -9.11 -7.65
C SER A 68 0.82 -8.08 -6.56
N ALA A 69 0.11 -6.96 -6.57
CA ALA A 69 0.23 -5.91 -5.57
C ALA A 69 -1.07 -5.11 -5.49
N ILE A 70 -1.26 -4.44 -4.36
CA ILE A 70 -2.21 -3.33 -4.21
C ILE A 70 -1.45 -2.01 -4.13
N GLY A 71 -2.08 -0.94 -4.60
CA GLY A 71 -1.61 0.41 -4.39
C GLY A 71 -2.66 1.23 -3.66
N PRO A 72 -2.67 1.22 -2.33
CA PRO A 72 -3.58 2.05 -1.56
C PRO A 72 -3.07 3.48 -1.40
N TRP A 73 -4.00 4.41 -1.28
CA TRP A 73 -3.68 5.76 -0.81
C TRP A 73 -3.09 5.70 0.60
N LYS A 74 -2.00 6.43 0.85
CA LYS A 74 -1.19 6.37 2.08
C LYS A 74 -2.00 6.60 3.35
N ARG A 75 -3.07 7.39 3.29
CA ARG A 75 -3.94 7.62 4.45
C ARG A 75 -4.77 6.39 4.82
N GLN A 76 -5.11 5.51 3.88
CA GLN A 76 -5.84 4.28 4.19
C GLN A 76 -5.02 3.29 5.01
N ILE A 77 -3.68 3.29 4.83
CA ILE A 77 -2.76 2.50 5.67
C ILE A 77 -2.74 3.05 7.11
N LEU A 78 -2.94 4.35 7.28
CA LEU A 78 -2.87 5.05 8.56
C LEU A 78 -4.24 5.25 9.25
N ARG A 79 -5.36 4.79 8.66
CA ARG A 79 -6.71 4.97 9.21
C ARG A 79 -6.96 3.97 10.35
N ASP A 80 -6.88 4.42 11.60
CA ASP A 80 -7.42 3.66 12.73
C ASP A 80 -8.89 4.02 12.99
N VAL A 81 -9.65 3.06 13.51
CA VAL A 81 -11.05 3.24 13.91
C VAL A 81 -11.07 3.94 15.27
N GLY A 82 -11.43 5.23 15.31
CA GLY A 82 -11.87 5.91 16.52
C GLY A 82 -10.82 6.61 17.41
N ALA A 83 -9.54 6.70 17.02
CA ALA A 83 -8.51 7.42 17.79
C ALA A 83 -7.90 8.62 17.01
N PRO A 84 -7.41 9.67 17.70
CA PRO A 84 -6.63 10.76 17.08
C PRO A 84 -5.25 10.33 16.58
N LEU A 85 -4.87 9.05 16.77
CA LEU A 85 -3.62 8.48 16.31
C LEU A 85 -3.85 7.74 14.99
N LEU A 86 -3.12 8.18 13.96
CA LEU A 86 -3.03 7.59 12.63
C LEU A 86 -2.16 6.31 12.62
N LEU A 87 -2.32 5.42 13.60
CA LEU A 87 -1.33 4.38 13.92
C LEU A 87 -1.89 2.96 13.79
N GLY A 88 -2.01 2.53 12.53
CA GLY A 88 -1.82 1.14 12.14
C GLY A 88 -3.11 0.40 11.78
N THR A 89 -3.39 0.30 10.48
CA THR A 89 -4.10 -0.88 10.00
C THR A 89 -3.07 -1.98 9.71
N SER A 90 -3.40 -3.23 10.01
CA SER A 90 -2.60 -4.38 9.55
C SER A 90 -2.76 -4.62 8.04
N LEU A 91 -3.20 -3.63 7.24
CA LEU A 91 -3.42 -3.78 5.80
C LEU A 91 -2.17 -4.30 5.08
N ILE A 92 -0.99 -3.82 5.45
CA ILE A 92 0.27 -4.29 4.86
C ILE A 92 0.48 -5.77 5.15
N GLU A 93 0.35 -6.17 6.42
CA GLU A 93 0.49 -7.57 6.85
C GLU A 93 -0.57 -8.47 6.22
N GLN A 94 -1.83 -8.01 6.16
CA GLN A 94 -2.94 -8.74 5.55
C GLN A 94 -2.75 -8.87 4.03
N ALA A 95 -2.26 -7.83 3.35
CA ALA A 95 -1.91 -7.91 1.93
C ALA A 95 -0.77 -8.91 1.70
N HIS A 96 0.29 -8.84 2.51
CA HIS A 96 1.39 -9.80 2.45
C HIS A 96 0.92 -11.23 2.71
N ALA A 97 0.04 -11.45 3.69
CA ALA A 97 -0.56 -12.75 3.98
C ALA A 97 -1.41 -13.29 2.81
N ALA A 98 -2.05 -12.40 2.04
CA ALA A 98 -2.74 -12.75 0.80
C ALA A 98 -1.80 -12.91 -0.42
N GLY A 99 -0.49 -12.74 -0.25
CA GLY A 99 0.51 -12.82 -1.33
C GLY A 99 0.61 -11.56 -2.19
N LEU A 100 0.08 -10.43 -1.73
CA LEU A 100 0.09 -9.14 -2.43
C LEU A 100 1.17 -8.23 -1.85
N ARG A 101 1.98 -7.62 -2.72
CA ARG A 101 2.85 -6.49 -2.33
C ARG A 101 2.05 -5.21 -2.14
N VAL A 102 2.63 -4.21 -1.48
CA VAL A 102 2.02 -2.90 -1.25
C VAL A 102 2.87 -1.78 -1.84
N HIS A 103 2.34 -1.10 -2.85
CA HIS A 103 2.94 0.08 -3.49
C HIS A 103 2.08 1.33 -3.24
N THR A 104 2.29 2.02 -2.12
CA THR A 104 1.38 3.08 -1.68
C THR A 104 1.65 4.44 -2.34
N TYR A 105 0.61 5.27 -2.49
CA TYR A 105 0.69 6.58 -3.13
C TYR A 105 0.00 7.68 -2.30
N THR A 106 0.25 8.99 -2.48
CA THR A 106 1.41 9.61 -3.13
C THR A 106 2.18 10.39 -2.06
N PHE A 107 3.49 10.21 -2.03
CA PHE A 107 4.38 10.91 -1.11
C PHE A 107 4.89 12.21 -1.74
N ARG A 108 4.83 13.27 -0.95
CA ARG A 108 5.08 14.66 -1.33
C ARG A 108 5.81 15.36 -0.20
N ASN A 109 6.73 16.25 -0.54
CA ASN A 109 7.61 16.90 0.44
C ASN A 109 7.01 18.18 1.03
N GLU A 110 6.02 18.76 0.35
CA GLU A 110 5.45 20.03 0.73
C GLU A 110 4.78 19.93 2.11
N PRO A 111 5.04 20.88 3.04
CA PRO A 111 4.47 20.90 4.38
C PRO A 111 2.95 20.67 4.44
N ALA A 112 2.20 21.23 3.49
CA ALA A 112 0.74 21.08 3.42
C ALA A 112 0.27 19.63 3.17
N THR A 113 1.14 18.76 2.68
CA THR A 113 0.85 17.35 2.36
C THR A 113 1.28 16.39 3.46
N LEU A 114 2.08 16.88 4.41
CA LEU A 114 2.60 16.13 5.53
C LEU A 114 1.65 16.26 6.72
N ALA A 115 1.47 15.15 7.44
CA ALA A 115 0.74 15.20 8.69
C ALA A 115 1.57 15.93 9.77
N PRO A 116 0.95 16.71 10.69
CA PRO A 116 1.68 17.58 11.62
C PRO A 116 2.74 16.87 12.47
N GLN A 117 2.54 15.59 12.80
CA GLN A 117 3.48 14.81 13.61
C GLN A 117 4.86 14.65 12.97
N TYR A 118 4.98 14.84 11.64
CA TYR A 118 6.26 14.77 10.96
C TYR A 118 7.08 16.07 11.12
N GLY A 119 6.47 17.16 11.60
CA GLY A 119 7.17 18.43 11.82
C GLY A 119 7.81 18.98 10.55
N ASN A 120 7.09 18.89 9.42
CA ASN A 120 7.55 19.28 8.07
C ASN A 120 8.80 18.51 7.57
N ASP A 121 9.12 17.37 8.16
CA ASP A 121 10.20 16.49 7.71
C ASP A 121 9.64 15.32 6.90
N PRO A 122 9.72 15.34 5.54
CA PRO A 122 9.20 14.25 4.73
C PRO A 122 9.95 12.94 4.94
N LEU A 123 11.24 12.96 5.31
CA LEU A 123 12.00 11.73 5.55
C LEU A 123 11.39 10.92 6.68
N LYS A 124 10.79 11.56 7.70
CA LYS A 124 10.07 10.84 8.77
C LYS A 124 8.85 10.09 8.24
N GLU A 125 8.10 10.68 7.32
CA GLU A 125 6.96 10.00 6.70
C GLU A 125 7.43 8.77 5.90
N TYR A 126 8.40 8.93 5.00
CA TYR A 126 8.93 7.78 4.24
C TYR A 126 9.47 6.68 5.14
N ARG A 127 10.27 7.03 6.16
CA ARG A 127 10.82 6.05 7.12
C ARG A 127 9.71 5.31 7.84
N GLN A 128 8.65 5.99 8.30
CA GLN A 128 7.52 5.32 8.94
C GLN A 128 6.90 4.26 8.02
N PHE A 129 6.57 4.60 6.77
CA PHE A 129 5.94 3.64 5.87
C PHE A 129 6.89 2.50 5.47
N TYR A 130 8.18 2.80 5.27
CA TYR A 130 9.19 1.76 5.03
C TYR A 130 9.31 0.81 6.22
N ASP A 131 9.33 1.32 7.45
CA ASP A 131 9.38 0.53 8.67
C ASP A 131 8.13 -0.33 8.84
N MET A 132 6.94 0.20 8.47
CA MET A 132 5.69 -0.56 8.41
C MET A 132 5.67 -1.65 7.34
N GLY A 133 6.64 -1.67 6.42
CA GLY A 133 6.83 -2.77 5.48
C GLY A 133 6.31 -2.54 4.07
N VAL A 134 6.07 -1.29 3.64
CA VAL A 134 5.69 -1.06 2.23
C VAL A 134 6.81 -1.49 1.27
N ASP A 135 6.43 -2.22 0.22
CA ASP A 135 7.34 -2.74 -0.80
C ASP A 135 7.79 -1.65 -1.77
N GLY A 136 6.94 -0.65 -1.99
CA GLY A 136 7.21 0.48 -2.87
C GLY A 136 6.38 1.70 -2.51
N VAL A 137 6.80 2.85 -3.04
CA VAL A 137 6.08 4.12 -2.88
C VAL A 137 5.99 4.81 -4.24
N PHE A 138 4.85 5.44 -4.49
CA PHE A 138 4.72 6.47 -5.53
C PHE A 138 4.99 7.82 -4.92
N THR A 139 5.85 8.59 -5.57
CA THR A 139 6.28 9.88 -5.06
C THR A 139 6.60 10.85 -6.19
N ASP A 140 6.36 12.12 -5.91
CA ASP A 140 6.79 13.23 -6.76
C ASP A 140 8.27 13.62 -6.48
N PHE A 141 8.90 13.04 -5.45
CA PHE A 141 10.24 13.36 -4.94
C PHE A 141 11.10 12.09 -4.75
N ALA A 142 11.54 11.50 -5.87
CA ALA A 142 12.24 10.21 -5.88
C ALA A 142 13.59 10.22 -5.13
N ASP A 143 14.28 11.36 -5.10
CA ASP A 143 15.52 11.57 -4.36
C ASP A 143 15.33 11.40 -2.85
N THR A 144 14.25 11.96 -2.31
CA THR A 144 13.87 11.90 -0.90
C THR A 144 13.48 10.47 -0.51
N ALA A 145 12.67 9.82 -1.34
CA ALA A 145 12.30 8.43 -1.15
C ALA A 145 13.52 7.49 -1.13
N LEU A 146 14.50 7.72 -2.00
CA LEU A 146 15.73 6.94 -2.06
C LEU A 146 16.63 7.18 -0.84
N ALA A 147 16.76 8.44 -0.40
CA ALA A 147 17.51 8.80 0.80
C ALA A 147 16.93 8.09 2.04
N ALA A 148 15.61 8.18 2.24
CA ALA A 148 14.93 7.51 3.35
C ALA A 148 15.05 5.98 3.29
N ARG A 149 14.98 5.36 2.10
CA ARG A 149 15.10 3.90 1.95
C ARG A 149 16.49 3.42 2.37
N LYS A 150 17.55 4.12 1.91
CA LYS A 150 18.94 3.80 2.30
C LYS A 150 19.15 3.82 3.81
N GLU A 151 18.51 4.73 4.52
CA GLU A 151 18.60 4.81 5.98
C GLU A 151 17.79 3.72 6.69
N ALA A 152 16.60 3.40 6.18
CA ALA A 152 15.78 2.30 6.69
C ALA A 152 16.52 0.95 6.56
N ASP A 153 17.14 0.69 5.41
CA ASP A 153 17.88 -0.55 5.15
C ASP A 153 19.10 -0.72 6.07
N LYS A 154 19.85 0.37 6.31
CA LYS A 154 20.95 0.38 7.30
C LYS A 154 20.46 0.06 8.70
N THR A 155 19.30 0.61 9.09
CA THR A 155 18.71 0.41 10.41
C THR A 155 18.24 -1.02 10.60
N ARG A 156 17.65 -1.64 9.56
CA ARG A 156 17.25 -3.05 9.56
C ARG A 156 18.44 -3.99 9.69
N ALA A 157 19.46 -3.82 8.84
CA ALA A 157 20.69 -4.61 8.91
C ALA A 157 21.32 -4.55 10.31
N ALA A 158 21.38 -3.36 10.93
CA ALA A 158 21.92 -3.22 12.28
C ALA A 158 21.09 -3.94 13.38
N LYS A 159 19.77 -4.08 13.19
CA LYS A 159 18.88 -4.81 14.13
C LYS A 159 19.06 -6.32 14.00
N ASP A 160 19.18 -6.84 12.78
CA ASP A 160 19.34 -8.27 12.52
C ASP A 160 20.69 -8.77 13.07
N HIS A 161 21.77 -8.03 12.85
CA HIS A 161 23.09 -8.31 13.44
C HIS A 161 23.08 -8.35 14.97
N LYS A 162 22.23 -7.57 15.63
CA LYS A 162 22.09 -7.60 17.11
C LYS A 162 21.26 -8.79 17.61
N LYS A 163 20.31 -9.28 16.82
CA LYS A 163 19.52 -10.48 17.15
C LYS A 163 20.33 -11.76 17.01
N GLU A 164 21.25 -11.83 16.05
CA GLU A 164 22.11 -13.01 15.84
C GLU A 164 23.27 -13.10 16.85
N ALA A 165 23.60 -11.97 17.50
CA ALA A 165 24.66 -11.91 18.52
C ALA A 165 24.16 -12.16 19.95
N GLN A 166 22.87 -12.47 20.14
CA GLN A 166 22.24 -12.84 21.41
C GLN A 166 21.78 -14.30 21.37
#